data_AF-A0A931XA47-F1
#
_entry.id   AF-A0A931XA47-F1
#
_cell.length_a   1.000
_cell.length_b   1.000
_cell.length_c   1.000
_cell.angle_alpha   90.00
_cell.angle_beta   90.00
_cell.angle_gamma   90.00
#
_symmetry.space_group_name_H-M   'P 1'
#
loop_
_entity.id
_entity.type
_entity.pdbx_description
1 polymer ?
#
loop_
_entity_poly.entity_id
_entity_poly.type
_entity_poly.pdbx_seq_one_letter_code
_entity_poly.pdbx_strand_id
1 'polypeptide(L)'
;MKHARLSLLVVFALAAAAMSAGAAESTIEGTLVDSKCYLSDNSLTGNDHGAMKECGTMCLKGGTPAAVLSQDKKFTAIIAPSVPLAPHVGQQVRVTGEQHSGSILAKKVEVKKNGKWEEVKLGAMM
;
A
#
# COMPACT_ATOMS: atom_id res chain seq x y z
N MET A 1 -59.53 6.99 -5.64
CA MET A 1 -58.78 8.24 -5.89
C MET A 1 -58.10 8.62 -4.58
N LYS A 2 -56.86 8.15 -4.39
CA LYS A 2 -55.66 8.99 -4.24
C LYS A 2 -55.86 10.13 -3.24
N HIS A 3 -55.37 9.97 -2.01
CA HIS A 3 -54.55 10.94 -1.27
C HIS A 3 -53.92 10.25 -0.06
N ALA A 4 -52.96 9.37 -0.31
CA ALA A 4 -52.00 8.95 0.72
C ALA A 4 -51.00 10.09 0.89
N ARG A 5 -51.11 10.84 1.98
CA ARG A 5 -50.08 11.80 2.41
C ARG A 5 -49.84 11.65 3.90
N LEU A 6 -48.58 11.36 4.19
CA LEU A 6 -47.81 11.88 5.32
C LEU A 6 -48.08 11.24 6.70
N SER A 7 -47.18 10.33 7.07
CA SER A 7 -46.63 10.26 8.42
C SER A 7 -45.25 9.61 8.36
N LEU A 8 -44.26 10.48 8.16
CA LEU A 8 -42.84 10.24 8.36
C LEU A 8 -42.58 10.22 9.88
N LEU A 9 -42.31 9.05 10.45
CA LEU A 9 -41.76 8.94 11.82
C LEU A 9 -40.64 7.89 11.84
N VAL A 10 -39.46 8.42 11.53
CA VAL A 10 -38.13 8.13 12.09
C VAL A 10 -38.14 7.18 13.29
N VAL A 11 -37.69 5.94 13.07
CA VAL A 11 -37.01 5.13 14.10
C VAL A 11 -35.89 4.34 13.42
N PHE A 12 -34.88 5.07 12.90
CA PHE A 12 -33.58 4.46 12.66
C PHE A 12 -32.83 4.48 13.99
N ALA A 13 -33.02 3.40 14.75
CA ALA A 13 -32.37 3.19 16.03
C ALA A 13 -30.85 3.31 15.87
N LEU A 14 -30.33 4.25 16.63
CA LEU A 14 -28.95 4.66 16.74
C LEU A 14 -28.12 3.48 17.29
N ALA A 15 -27.67 2.58 16.42
CA ALA A 15 -26.61 1.63 16.76
C ALA A 15 -25.27 2.37 16.69
N ALA A 16 -25.02 3.24 17.68
CA ALA A 16 -23.68 3.73 17.98
C ALA A 16 -22.88 2.57 18.59
N ALA A 17 -22.50 1.60 17.74
CA ALA A 17 -21.43 0.69 18.06
C ALA A 17 -20.18 1.56 18.24
N ALA A 18 -19.63 1.54 19.45
CA ALA A 18 -18.33 2.13 19.75
C ALA A 18 -17.28 1.48 18.84
N MET A 19 -17.08 2.08 17.66
CA MET A 19 -15.91 1.82 16.84
C MET A 19 -14.73 2.41 17.60
N SER A 20 -13.97 1.53 18.25
CA SER A 20 -12.59 1.80 18.62
C SER A 20 -11.93 2.55 17.46
N ALA A 21 -11.51 3.80 17.70
CA ALA A 21 -10.83 4.65 16.72
C ALA A 21 -9.37 4.20 16.51
N GLY A 22 -9.15 2.89 16.33
CA GLY A 22 -7.93 2.39 15.71
C GLY A 22 -8.04 2.60 14.21
N ALA A 23 -6.98 3.10 13.56
CA ALA A 23 -6.94 3.19 12.10
C ALA A 23 -7.23 1.80 11.53
N ALA A 24 -8.28 1.68 10.70
CA ALA A 24 -8.67 0.40 10.13
C ALA A 24 -7.50 -0.15 9.29
N GLU A 25 -7.07 -1.37 9.61
CA GLU A 25 -6.09 -2.05 8.78
C GLU A 25 -6.64 -2.26 7.37
N SER A 26 -5.77 -2.09 6.39
CA SER A 26 -6.11 -2.23 4.99
C SER A 26 -5.01 -2.98 4.27
N THR A 27 -5.35 -3.57 3.12
CA THR A 27 -4.39 -4.29 2.30
C THR A 27 -4.39 -3.67 0.90
N ILE A 28 -3.20 -3.30 0.43
CA ILE A 28 -2.98 -2.70 -0.89
C ILE A 28 -2.12 -3.64 -1.71
N GLU A 29 -2.55 -3.97 -2.93
CA GLU A 29 -1.79 -4.77 -3.87
C GLU A 29 -1.31 -3.91 -5.04
N GLY A 30 -0.05 -4.08 -5.44
CA GLY A 30 0.54 -3.34 -6.53
C GLY A 30 1.98 -3.73 -6.85
N THR A 31 2.59 -3.04 -7.79
CA THR A 31 4.02 -3.18 -8.08
C THR A 31 4.82 -2.45 -7.01
N LEU A 32 5.86 -3.09 -6.47
CA LEU A 32 6.81 -2.42 -5.58
C LEU A 32 7.75 -1.54 -6.39
N VAL A 33 7.82 -0.24 -6.09
CA VAL A 33 8.65 0.73 -6.81
C VAL A 33 9.60 1.46 -5.87
N ASP A 34 10.71 1.97 -6.42
CA ASP A 34 11.51 2.98 -5.74
C ASP A 34 10.72 4.30 -5.72
N SER A 35 10.48 4.85 -4.52
CA SER A 35 9.60 6.02 -4.37
C SER A 35 10.13 7.24 -5.09
N LYS A 36 11.45 7.49 -5.01
CA LYS A 36 12.06 8.69 -5.55
C LYS A 36 12.06 8.65 -7.07
N CYS A 37 12.49 7.53 -7.65
CA CYS A 37 12.55 7.33 -9.10
C CYS A 37 11.16 7.39 -9.71
N TYR A 38 10.19 6.65 -9.16
CA TYR A 38 8.82 6.68 -9.68
C TYR A 38 8.21 8.08 -9.63
N LEU A 39 8.37 8.82 -8.53
CA LEU A 39 7.85 10.18 -8.41
C LEU A 39 8.58 11.20 -9.30
N SER A 40 9.83 10.92 -9.68
CA SER A 40 10.58 11.75 -10.62
C SER A 40 10.19 11.46 -12.07
N ASP A 41 9.88 10.21 -12.39
CA ASP A 41 9.43 9.74 -13.69
C ASP A 41 8.51 8.52 -13.50
N ASN A 42 7.21 8.70 -13.75
CA ASN A 42 6.20 7.67 -13.52
C ASN A 42 6.31 6.46 -14.47
N SER A 43 7.22 6.46 -15.44
CA SER A 43 7.53 5.28 -16.25
C SER A 43 8.46 4.29 -15.53
N LEU A 44 9.14 4.72 -14.46
CA LEU A 44 10.10 3.92 -13.70
C LEU A 44 9.41 3.03 -12.65
N THR A 45 8.79 1.94 -13.13
CA THR A 45 8.08 0.98 -12.27
C THR A 45 8.85 -0.33 -12.04
N GLY A 46 9.93 -0.55 -12.78
CA GLY A 46 10.80 -1.72 -12.68
C GLY A 46 12.02 -1.49 -11.78
N ASN A 47 12.89 -2.49 -11.71
CA ASN A 47 14.15 -2.38 -10.97
C ASN A 47 15.26 -1.67 -11.77
N ASP A 48 15.21 -1.79 -13.09
CA ASP A 48 16.17 -1.17 -13.99
C ASP A 48 15.65 0.20 -14.43
N HIS A 49 16.53 1.20 -14.46
CA HIS A 49 16.22 2.54 -14.94
C HIS A 49 17.14 2.90 -16.10
N GLY A 50 16.60 2.83 -17.32
CA GLY A 50 17.38 2.98 -18.56
C GLY A 50 18.44 1.89 -18.69
N ALA A 51 19.70 2.30 -18.84
CA ALA A 51 20.83 1.36 -18.93
C ALA A 51 21.33 0.85 -17.56
N MET A 52 20.89 1.45 -16.45
CA MET A 52 21.33 1.07 -15.12
C MET A 52 20.52 -0.12 -14.59
N LYS A 53 21.19 -1.26 -14.42
CA LYS A 53 20.61 -2.47 -13.85
C LYS A 53 20.49 -2.37 -12.34
N GLU A 54 19.40 -2.89 -11.79
CA GLU A 54 19.14 -2.93 -10.33
C GLU A 54 19.22 -1.57 -9.63
N CYS A 55 18.90 -0.49 -10.35
CA CYS A 55 18.93 0.87 -9.84
C CYS A 55 17.99 1.04 -8.62
N GLY A 56 16.77 0.50 -8.69
CA GLY A 56 15.83 0.53 -7.59
C GLY A 56 16.32 -0.23 -6.35
N THR A 57 16.86 -1.46 -6.54
CA THR A 57 17.49 -2.24 -5.47
C THR A 57 18.60 -1.44 -4.79
N MET A 58 19.45 -0.76 -5.56
CA MET A 58 20.53 0.06 -5.04
C MET A 58 19.99 1.20 -4.16
N CYS A 59 18.95 1.90 -4.62
CA CYS A 59 18.33 2.99 -3.87
C CYS A 59 17.69 2.53 -2.56
N LEU A 60 16.91 1.43 -2.58
CA LEU A 60 16.30 0.90 -1.35
C LEU A 60 17.34 0.39 -0.35
N LYS A 61 18.44 -0.23 -0.81
CA LYS A 61 19.58 -0.58 0.05
C LYS A 61 20.24 0.66 0.66
N GLY A 62 20.24 1.79 -0.05
CA GLY A 62 20.72 3.09 0.41
C GLY A 62 19.74 3.84 1.33
N GLY A 63 18.56 3.29 1.60
CA GLY A 63 17.57 3.88 2.51
C GLY A 63 16.41 4.62 1.83
N THR A 64 16.34 4.66 0.50
CA THR A 64 15.17 5.23 -0.17
C THR A 64 13.92 4.39 0.17
N PRO A 65 12.81 5.02 0.60
CA PRO A 65 11.57 4.29 0.86
C PRO A 65 11.04 3.58 -0.40
N ALA A 66 10.43 2.43 -0.19
CA ALA A 66 9.64 1.78 -1.23
C ALA A 66 8.21 2.33 -1.27
N ALA A 67 7.51 2.11 -2.37
CA ALA A 67 6.08 2.34 -2.48
C ALA A 67 5.39 1.18 -3.18
N VAL A 68 4.08 1.05 -2.94
CA VAL A 68 3.21 0.18 -3.74
C VAL A 68 2.46 1.05 -4.75
N LEU A 69 2.58 0.68 -6.02
CA LEU A 69 1.82 1.26 -7.12
C LEU A 69 0.69 0.30 -7.50
N SER A 70 -0.54 0.60 -7.10
CA SER A 70 -1.69 -0.26 -7.39
C SER A 70 -2.07 -0.24 -8.87
N GLN A 71 -2.96 -1.16 -9.26
CA GLN A 71 -3.39 -1.33 -10.66
C GLN A 71 -4.01 -0.06 -11.27
N ASP A 72 -4.67 0.76 -10.44
CA ASP A 72 -5.23 2.08 -10.79
C ASP A 72 -4.17 3.20 -10.80
N LYS A 73 -2.88 2.85 -10.72
CA LYS A 73 -1.73 3.75 -10.64
C LYS A 73 -1.72 4.67 -9.42
N LYS A 74 -2.42 4.31 -8.34
CA LYS A 74 -2.32 5.05 -7.08
C LYS A 74 -1.01 4.68 -6.39
N PHE A 75 -0.19 5.70 -6.15
CA PHE A 75 1.03 5.59 -5.35
C PHE A 75 0.71 5.58 -3.86
N THR A 76 1.25 4.62 -3.12
CA THR A 76 1.22 4.63 -1.65
C THR A 76 2.60 4.32 -1.09
N ALA A 77 3.19 5.27 -0.36
CA ALA A 77 4.50 5.08 0.27
C ALA A 77 4.42 4.01 1.37
N ILE A 78 5.40 3.11 1.41
CA ILE A 78 5.46 2.05 2.42
C ILE A 78 6.36 2.53 3.55
N ILE A 79 5.79 2.68 4.75
CA ILE A 79 6.54 3.01 5.95
C ILE A 79 6.98 1.69 6.61
N ALA A 80 8.20 1.28 6.27
CA ALA A 80 8.92 0.11 6.79
C ALA A 80 10.41 0.23 6.43
N PRO A 81 11.31 -0.59 7.02
CA PRO A 81 12.68 -0.70 6.56
C PRO A 81 12.76 -1.00 5.05
N SER A 82 13.52 -0.20 4.31
CA SER A 82 13.65 -0.31 2.86
C SER A 82 14.50 -1.50 2.41
N VAL A 83 15.54 -1.84 3.19
CA VAL A 83 16.54 -2.86 2.82
C VAL A 83 15.92 -4.24 2.56
N PRO A 84 15.00 -4.77 3.39
CA PRO A 84 14.33 -6.04 3.12
C PRO A 84 13.46 -6.02 1.85
N LEU A 85 13.00 -4.85 1.42
CA LEU A 85 12.16 -4.68 0.24
C LEU A 85 12.99 -4.56 -1.05
N ALA A 86 14.27 -4.22 -0.95
CA ALA A 86 15.16 -3.98 -2.09
C ALA A 86 15.21 -5.12 -3.13
N PRO A 87 15.27 -6.42 -2.77
CA PRO A 87 15.29 -7.50 -3.76
C PRO A 87 13.98 -7.67 -4.55
N HIS A 88 12.93 -6.94 -4.17
CA HIS A 88 11.57 -7.13 -4.66
C HIS A 88 11.09 -5.98 -5.55
N VAL A 89 11.95 -5.01 -5.87
CA VAL A 89 11.57 -3.89 -6.74
C VAL A 89 11.14 -4.42 -8.12
N GLY A 90 10.04 -3.88 -8.64
CA GLY A 90 9.38 -4.31 -9.86
C GLY A 90 8.50 -5.56 -9.70
N GLN A 91 8.50 -6.21 -8.54
CA GLN A 91 7.65 -7.38 -8.28
C GLN A 91 6.29 -6.96 -7.75
N GLN A 92 5.30 -7.85 -7.94
CA GLN A 92 3.98 -7.68 -7.36
C GLN A 92 4.03 -7.93 -5.86
N VAL A 93 3.56 -6.96 -5.07
CA VAL A 93 3.49 -7.04 -3.61
C VAL A 93 2.07 -6.81 -3.11
N ARG A 94 1.85 -7.23 -1.87
CA ARG A 94 0.69 -6.98 -1.04
C ARG A 94 1.16 -6.41 0.28
N VAL A 95 0.65 -5.24 0.65
CA VAL A 95 1.05 -4.52 1.87
C VAL A 95 -0.16 -4.38 2.77
N THR A 96 -0.08 -4.96 3.97
CA THR A 96 -1.13 -4.86 4.99
C THR A 96 -0.65 -3.94 6.12
N GLY A 97 -1.49 -2.98 6.50
CA GLY A 97 -1.14 -1.98 7.50
C GLY A 97 -2.15 -0.85 7.65
N GLU A 98 -1.79 0.15 8.44
CA GLU A 98 -2.60 1.33 8.71
C GLU A 98 -2.33 2.40 7.65
N GLN A 99 -3.38 2.92 7.01
CA GLN A 99 -3.24 3.96 5.99
C GLN A 99 -3.20 5.35 6.61
N HIS A 100 -2.26 6.17 6.16
CA HIS A 100 -2.10 7.58 6.53
C HIS A 100 -1.84 8.42 5.29
N SER A 101 -2.83 9.17 4.81
CA SER A 101 -2.67 10.23 3.79
C SER A 101 -1.66 9.94 2.67
N GLY A 102 -1.82 8.83 1.94
CA GLY A 102 -0.93 8.44 0.83
C GLY A 102 0.27 7.58 1.23
N SER A 103 0.30 7.14 2.49
CA SER A 103 1.27 6.16 3.01
C SER A 103 0.57 5.03 3.75
N ILE A 104 1.29 3.93 3.95
CA ILE A 104 0.86 2.78 4.74
C ILE A 104 1.95 2.40 5.73
N LEU A 105 1.61 2.40 7.03
CA LEU A 105 2.47 1.84 8.07
C LEU A 105 2.36 0.31 7.99
N ALA A 106 3.33 -0.30 7.32
CA ALA A 106 3.24 -1.71 6.97
C ALA A 106 3.48 -2.60 8.19
N LYS A 107 2.49 -3.43 8.52
CA LYS A 107 2.61 -4.52 9.48
C LYS A 107 3.11 -5.80 8.82
N LYS A 108 2.74 -5.97 7.55
CA LYS A 108 3.14 -7.12 6.73
C LYS A 108 3.33 -6.71 5.28
N VAL A 109 4.37 -7.22 4.65
CA VAL A 109 4.57 -7.14 3.19
C VAL A 109 4.75 -8.54 2.66
N GLU A 110 4.02 -8.88 1.62
CA GLU A 110 4.12 -10.16 0.91
C GLU A 110 4.46 -9.90 -0.56
N VAL A 111 5.28 -10.75 -1.14
CA VAL A 111 5.68 -10.69 -2.55
C VAL A 111 5.16 -11.92 -3.29
N LYS A 112 4.68 -11.71 -4.51
CA LYS A 112 4.14 -12.80 -5.33
C LYS A 112 5.29 -13.51 -6.06
N LYS A 113 5.58 -14.75 -5.66
CA LYS A 113 6.55 -15.63 -6.33
C LYS A 113 5.87 -16.93 -6.75
N ASN A 114 6.00 -17.30 -8.02
CA ASN A 114 5.45 -18.55 -8.56
C ASN A 114 3.95 -18.75 -8.24
N GLY A 115 3.18 -17.66 -8.29
CA GLY A 115 1.73 -17.67 -7.99
C GLY A 115 1.38 -17.73 -6.50
N LYS A 116 2.36 -17.79 -5.60
CA LYS A 116 2.16 -17.79 -4.14
C LYS A 116 2.63 -16.48 -3.53
N TRP A 117 2.00 -16.10 -2.43
CA TRP A 117 2.41 -14.97 -1.62
C TRP A 117 3.41 -15.44 -0.57
N GLU A 118 4.59 -14.83 -0.56
CA GLU A 118 5.64 -15.07 0.43
C GLU A 118 5.86 -13.82 1.26
N GLU A 119 5.82 -13.95 2.58
CA GLU A 119 6.07 -12.83 3.48
C GLU A 119 7.54 -12.39 3.44
N VAL A 120 7.74 -11.07 3.37
CA VAL A 120 9.05 -10.43 3.48
C VAL A 120 9.34 -10.18 4.96
N LYS A 121 10.50 -10.64 5.43
CA LYS A 121 10.96 -10.39 6.80
C LYS A 121 11.43 -8.94 6.94
N LEU A 122 10.53 -8.05 7.38
CA LEU A 122 10.81 -6.62 7.52
C LEU A 122 11.87 -6.28 8.61
N GLY A 123 12.20 -7.22 9.48
CA GLY A 123 13.06 -6.96 10.64
C GLY A 123 12.30 -6.22 11.75
N ALA A 124 12.99 -5.86 12.83
CA ALA A 124 12.40 -5.04 13.87
C ALA A 124 12.23 -3.60 13.36
N MET A 125 11.00 -3.09 13.45
CA MET A 125 10.73 -1.65 13.35
C MET A 125 11.33 -1.02 14.62
N MET A 126 12.42 -0.27 14.50
CA MET A 126 12.99 0.44 15.67
C MET A 126 12.17 1.67 16.02
#